data_AF-A0A2T3FZ09-F1
#
_entry.id   AF-A0A2T3FZ09-F1
#
_cell.length_a   1.000
_cell.length_b   1.000
_cell.length_c   1.000
_cell.angle_alpha   90.00
_cell.angle_beta   90.00
_cell.angle_gamma   90.00
#
_symmetry.space_group_name_H-M   'P 1'
#
loop_
_entity.id
_entity.type
_entity.pdbx_description
1 polymer ?
#
loop_
_entity_poly.entity_id
_entity_poly.type
_entity_poly.pdbx_seq_one_letter_code
_entity_poly.pdbx_strand_id
1 'polypeptide(L)'
;MTLEEAIEHCKEKSKGDCECAKEHEQLAQWLIDYKKIKERVAPMQPDFNHDEDTYECPCCGKTYETYYDGYLKKFCCECGQTLDWRVEE
;
A
#
# COMPACT_ATOMS: atom_id res chain seq x y z
N MET A 1 15.92 11.92 -10.62
CA MET A 1 14.46 12.15 -10.54
C MET A 1 13.84 11.00 -9.77
N THR A 2 13.51 11.26 -8.52
CA THR A 2 12.77 10.41 -7.62
C THR A 2 11.27 10.44 -7.97
N LEU A 3 10.51 9.50 -7.41
CA LEU A 3 9.06 9.46 -7.60
C LEU A 3 8.37 10.72 -7.06
N GLU A 4 8.89 11.29 -5.97
CA GLU A 4 8.35 12.50 -5.36
C GLU A 4 8.58 13.74 -6.22
N GLU A 5 9.80 13.89 -6.75
CA GLU A 5 10.13 14.93 -7.72
C GLU A 5 9.26 14.82 -8.99
N ALA A 6 8.98 13.60 -9.47
CA ALA A 6 8.13 13.38 -10.63
C ALA A 6 6.66 13.77 -10.38
N ILE A 7 6.12 13.47 -9.18
CA ILE A 7 4.76 13.87 -8.77
C ILE A 7 4.68 15.39 -8.68
N GLU A 8 5.65 16.04 -8.05
CA GLU A 8 5.68 17.49 -7.90
C GLU A 8 5.74 18.19 -9.27
N HIS A 9 6.61 17.73 -10.16
CA HIS A 9 6.71 18.25 -11.51
C HIS A 9 5.39 18.19 -12.27
N CYS A 10 4.68 17.06 -12.20
CA CYS A 10 3.39 16.91 -12.87
C CYS A 10 2.32 17.83 -12.26
N LYS A 11 2.29 17.99 -10.93
CA LYS A 11 1.38 18.92 -10.24
C LYS A 11 1.64 20.38 -10.57
N GLU A 12 2.89 20.76 -10.80
CA GLU A 12 3.21 22.12 -11.24
C GLU A 12 2.78 22.34 -12.68
N LYS A 13 3.04 21.37 -13.57
CA LYS A 13 2.64 21.43 -14.98
C LYS A 13 1.13 21.43 -15.18
N SER A 14 0.37 20.75 -14.32
CA SER A 14 -1.09 20.73 -14.38
C SER A 14 -1.74 22.07 -13.99
N LYS A 15 -1.01 22.98 -13.33
CA LYS A 15 -1.50 24.33 -12.99
C LYS A 15 -1.27 25.36 -14.10
N GLY A 16 -0.47 25.02 -15.11
CA GLY A 16 -0.17 25.91 -16.23
C GLY A 16 -1.26 25.89 -17.31
N ASP A 17 -1.21 26.85 -18.22
CA ASP A 17 -2.13 26.97 -19.36
C ASP A 17 -1.68 26.11 -20.57
N CYS A 18 -0.97 24.99 -20.33
CA CYS A 18 -0.58 24.11 -21.43
C CYS A 18 -1.77 23.26 -21.88
N GLU A 19 -1.83 22.95 -23.17
CA GLU A 19 -2.82 22.01 -23.72
C GLU A 19 -2.80 20.65 -23.02
N CYS A 20 -1.64 20.29 -22.47
CA CYS A 20 -1.33 19.07 -21.75
C CYS A 20 -1.69 19.07 -20.25
N ALA A 21 -2.30 20.13 -19.72
CA ALA A 21 -2.44 20.31 -18.26
C ALA A 21 -3.26 19.19 -17.61
N LYS A 22 -4.27 18.67 -18.31
CA LYS A 22 -5.12 17.56 -17.84
C LYS A 22 -4.37 16.24 -17.81
N GLU A 23 -3.53 15.97 -18.81
CA GLU A 23 -2.67 14.79 -18.86
C GLU A 23 -1.64 14.82 -17.73
N HIS A 24 -1.11 16.00 -17.42
CA HIS A 24 -0.23 16.18 -16.27
C HIS A 24 -0.95 15.94 -14.93
N GLU A 25 -2.20 16.37 -14.80
CA GLU A 25 -3.02 16.08 -13.61
C GLU A 25 -3.27 14.58 -13.46
N GLN A 26 -3.70 13.92 -14.54
CA GLN A 26 -3.92 12.47 -14.55
C GLN A 26 -2.63 11.69 -14.24
N LEU A 27 -1.51 12.09 -14.84
CA LEU A 27 -0.21 11.47 -14.59
C LEU A 27 0.22 11.65 -13.14
N ALA A 28 0.03 12.84 -12.56
CA ALA A 28 0.31 13.07 -11.15
C ALA A 28 -0.50 12.12 -10.25
N GLN A 29 -1.79 11.92 -10.56
CA GLN A 29 -2.65 11.01 -9.82
C GLN A 29 -2.17 9.55 -9.95
N TRP A 30 -1.83 9.09 -11.15
CA TRP A 30 -1.28 7.74 -11.35
C TRP A 30 0.04 7.52 -10.60
N LEU A 31 0.93 8.52 -10.58
CA LEU A 31 2.18 8.43 -9.83
C LEU A 31 1.94 8.35 -8.31
N ILE A 32 0.92 9.05 -7.80
CA ILE A 32 0.50 8.95 -6.38
C ILE A 32 -0.03 7.55 -6.08
N ASP A 33 -0.89 7.00 -6.94
CA ASP A 33 -1.45 5.67 -6.74
C ASP A 33 -0.38 4.58 -6.85
N TYR A 34 0.55 4.73 -7.80
CA TYR A 34 1.72 3.88 -7.91
C TYR A 34 2.60 3.92 -6.65
N LYS A 35 2.84 5.10 -6.06
CA LYS A 35 3.57 5.23 -4.78
C LYS A 35 2.91 4.40 -3.69
N LYS A 36 1.60 4.55 -3.51
CA LYS A 36 0.82 3.80 -2.49
C LYS A 36 0.88 2.29 -2.71
N ILE A 37 0.79 1.83 -3.95
CA ILE A 37 0.89 0.40 -4.28
C ILE A 37 2.29 -0.10 -3.94
N LYS A 38 3.34 0.63 -4.30
CA LYS A 38 4.73 0.25 -4.03
C LYS A 38 5.00 0.11 -2.52
N GLU A 39 4.43 0.99 -1.70
CA GLU A 39 4.51 0.91 -0.24
C GLU A 39 3.82 -0.35 0.30
N ARG A 40 2.67 -0.74 -0.27
CA ARG A 40 1.91 -1.93 0.15
C ARG A 40 2.52 -3.25 -0.28
N VAL A 41 3.30 -3.24 -1.36
CA VAL A 41 4.01 -4.44 -1.86
C VAL A 41 5.16 -4.82 -0.91
N ALA A 42 5.75 -3.85 -0.21
CA ALA A 42 6.78 -4.14 0.79
C ALA A 42 6.17 -5.02 1.90
N PRO A 43 6.64 -6.26 2.10
CA PRO A 43 6.05 -7.17 3.07
C PRO A 43 6.23 -6.62 4.49
N MET A 44 5.16 -6.66 5.28
CA MET A 44 5.16 -6.23 6.68
C MET A 44 4.64 -7.37 7.56
N GLN A 45 5.26 -7.55 8.72
CA GLN A 45 4.80 -8.52 9.70
C GLN A 45 3.52 -8.01 10.38
N PRO A 46 2.43 -8.79 10.39
CA PRO A 46 1.25 -8.48 11.18
C PRO A 46 1.48 -8.78 12.67
N ASP A 47 0.73 -8.11 13.53
CA ASP A 47 0.72 -8.39 14.97
C ASP A 47 -0.25 -9.55 15.24
N PHE A 48 0.22 -10.60 15.91
CA PHE A 48 -0.55 -11.82 16.15
C PHE A 48 -0.98 -11.91 17.61
N ASN A 49 -2.29 -12.01 17.84
CA ASN A 49 -2.89 -12.24 19.14
C ASN A 49 -3.17 -13.75 19.30
N HIS A 50 -2.34 -14.40 20.09
CA HIS A 50 -2.39 -15.84 20.35
C HIS A 50 -3.56 -16.28 21.24
N ASP A 51 -4.14 -15.39 22.03
CA ASP A 51 -5.26 -15.72 22.92
C ASP A 51 -6.59 -15.83 22.14
N GLU A 52 -6.75 -14.99 21.12
CA GLU A 52 -7.95 -14.92 20.30
C GLU A 52 -7.77 -15.54 18.91
N ASP A 53 -6.59 -16.13 18.63
CA ASP A 53 -6.21 -16.65 17.31
C ASP A 53 -6.49 -15.64 16.18
N THR A 54 -6.17 -14.36 16.43
CA THR A 54 -6.39 -13.26 15.49
C THR A 54 -5.09 -12.54 15.13
N TYR A 55 -5.10 -11.79 14.04
CA TYR A 55 -3.99 -10.89 13.68
C TYR A 55 -4.49 -9.54 13.19
N GLU A 56 -3.67 -8.52 13.37
CA GLU A 56 -3.93 -7.16 12.90
C GLU A 56 -3.08 -6.83 11.67
N CYS A 57 -3.70 -6.26 10.64
CA CYS A 57 -2.97 -5.73 9.50
C CYS A 57 -2.15 -4.49 9.91
N PRO A 58 -0.82 -4.48 9.70
CA PRO A 58 0.06 -3.40 10.17
C PRO A 58 -0.12 -2.09 9.40
N CYS A 59 -0.85 -2.12 8.27
CA CYS A 59 -1.09 -0.96 7.43
C CYS A 59 -2.45 -0.28 7.72
N CYS A 60 -3.50 -1.06 8.00
CA CYS A 60 -4.86 -0.54 8.16
C CYS A 60 -5.53 -0.81 9.51
N GLY A 61 -4.88 -1.56 10.40
CA GLY A 61 -5.41 -1.88 11.73
C GLY A 61 -6.63 -2.80 11.72
N LYS A 62 -6.95 -3.44 10.58
CA LYS A 62 -8.04 -4.41 10.51
C LYS A 62 -7.60 -5.71 11.16
N THR A 63 -8.39 -6.18 12.11
CA THR A 63 -8.24 -7.49 12.75
C THR A 63 -8.89 -8.57 11.88
N TYR A 64 -8.23 -9.72 11.80
CA TYR A 64 -8.71 -10.90 11.10
C TYR A 64 -8.55 -12.12 12.00
N GLU A 65 -9.56 -12.98 12.00
CA GLU A 65 -9.45 -14.31 12.58
C GLU A 65 -8.54 -15.18 11.71
N THR A 66 -7.71 -15.99 12.35
CA THR A 66 -6.95 -17.02 11.67
C THR A 66 -7.86 -18.22 11.43
N TYR A 67 -7.83 -18.79 10.24
CA TYR A 67 -8.65 -19.96 9.98
C TYR A 67 -8.10 -21.16 10.74
N TYR A 68 -9.01 -22.01 11.22
CA TYR A 68 -8.72 -23.23 11.98
C TYR A 68 -7.73 -24.20 11.28
N ASP A 69 -7.50 -24.03 9.98
CA ASP A 69 -6.58 -24.82 9.15
C ASP A 69 -5.14 -24.28 9.11
N GLY A 70 -4.83 -23.20 9.83
CA GLY A 70 -3.51 -22.58 9.82
C GLY A 70 -3.21 -21.79 8.54
N TYR A 71 -4.22 -21.49 7.71
CA TYR A 71 -4.01 -20.69 6.51
C TYR A 71 -3.86 -19.20 6.84
N LEU A 72 -2.61 -18.72 6.84
CA LEU A 72 -2.27 -17.32 7.00
C LEU A 72 -2.35 -16.58 5.64
N LYS A 73 -3.11 -15.49 5.60
CA LYS A 73 -3.33 -14.74 4.35
C LYS A 73 -2.06 -14.04 3.91
N LYS A 74 -1.69 -14.15 2.64
CA LYS A 74 -0.51 -13.44 2.09
C LYS A 74 -0.71 -11.92 1.93
N PHE A 75 -1.96 -11.47 1.89
CA PHE A 75 -2.31 -10.07 1.69
C PHE A 75 -3.52 -9.68 2.55
N CYS A 76 -3.54 -8.44 3.03
CA CYS A 76 -4.71 -7.85 3.67
C CYS A 76 -5.85 -7.67 2.65
N CYS A 77 -7.05 -8.17 2.98
CA CYS A 77 -8.22 -8.08 2.10
C CYS A 77 -8.74 -6.64 1.90
N GLU A 78 -8.38 -5.72 2.79
CA GLU A 78 -8.93 -4.36 2.80
C GLU A 78 -7.98 -3.35 2.15
N CYS A 79 -6.71 -3.33 2.55
CA CYS A 79 -5.74 -2.38 2.00
C CYS A 79 -4.81 -2.99 0.96
N GLY A 80 -4.75 -4.32 0.82
CA GLY A 80 -3.84 -5.00 -0.11
C GLY A 80 -2.38 -5.05 0.36
N GLN A 81 -2.10 -4.75 1.63
CA GLN A 81 -0.77 -4.88 2.23
C GLN A 81 -0.28 -6.33 2.14
N THR A 82 0.94 -6.54 1.65
CA THR A 82 1.61 -7.85 1.70
C THR A 82 1.97 -8.17 3.14
N LEU A 83 1.53 -9.35 3.61
CA LEU A 83 1.76 -9.83 4.97
C LEU A 83 2.93 -10.83 4.97
N ASP A 84 3.92 -10.57 5.81
CA ASP A 84 5.05 -11.47 6.03
C ASP A 84 4.81 -12.32 7.27
N TRP A 85 4.86 -13.63 7.10
CA TRP A 85 4.67 -14.60 8.18
C TRP A 85 5.94 -15.37 8.52
N ARG A 86 7.08 -14.97 7.92
CA ARG A 86 8.37 -15.56 8.25
C ARG A 86 8.72 -15.18 9.68
N VAL A 87 8.96 -16.21 10.50
CA VAL A 87 9.59 -16.07 11.81
C VAL A 87 11.09 -16.20 11.54
N GLU A 88 11.88 -15.20 11.91
CA GLU A 88 13.35 -15.33 11.87
C GLU A 88 13.75 -16.42 12.90
N GLU A 89 14.46 -17.44 12.43
CA GLU A 89 14.97 -18.57 13.24
C GLU A 89 16.12 -18.16 14.17
#